data_AF-A0A7D5RRC0-F1
#
_entry.id   AF-A0A7D5RRC0-F1
#
_cell.length_a   1.000
_cell.length_b   1.000
_cell.length_c   1.000
_cell.angle_alpha   90.00
_cell.angle_beta   90.00
_cell.angle_gamma   90.00
#
_symmetry.space_group_name_H-M   'P 1'
#
loop_
_entity.id
_entity.type
_entity.pdbx_description
1 polymer ?
#
loop_
_entity_poly.entity_id
_entity_poly.type
_entity_poly.pdbx_seq_one_letter_code
_entity_poly.pdbx_strand_id
1 'polypeptide(L)'
;MSPDFTITKDGWAIPCNECVYNYEGVRVANESFYALYSGKPYKRDSYACQYIFKFKKNGQPIEKLILDRDITDFVFDDLTGLMYTISPFSDNAPLALYKINFE
;
A
#
# COMPACT_ATOMS: atom_id res chain seq x y z
N MET A 1 13.47 9.14 -9.97
CA MET A 1 13.65 7.77 -10.49
C MET A 1 12.30 7.08 -10.40
N SER A 2 11.86 6.44 -11.49
CA SER A 2 10.60 5.69 -11.52
C SER A 2 10.80 4.32 -10.86
N PRO A 3 9.80 3.78 -10.14
CA PRO A 3 9.92 2.46 -9.53
C PRO A 3 10.17 1.37 -10.57
N ASP A 4 11.00 0.38 -10.21
CA ASP A 4 11.17 -0.85 -10.98
C ASP A 4 10.01 -1.80 -10.67
N PHE A 5 9.39 -2.35 -11.71
CA PHE A 5 8.20 -3.19 -11.61
C PHE A 5 8.49 -4.63 -12.05
N THR A 6 7.88 -5.59 -11.35
CA THR A 6 7.78 -6.99 -11.78
C THR A 6 6.41 -7.21 -12.39
N ILE A 7 6.37 -7.83 -13.58
CA ILE A 7 5.11 -8.23 -14.21
C ILE A 7 4.69 -9.60 -13.68
N THR A 8 3.54 -9.69 -13.02
CA THR A 8 2.98 -10.97 -12.58
C THR A 8 2.42 -11.78 -13.76
N LYS A 9 2.18 -13.09 -13.55
CA LYS A 9 1.53 -13.95 -14.56
C LYS A 9 0.18 -13.41 -15.03
N ASP A 10 -0.53 -12.70 -14.16
CA ASP A 10 -1.84 -12.09 -14.44
C ASP A 10 -1.72 -10.68 -15.08
N GLY A 11 -0.49 -10.25 -15.38
CA GLY A 11 -0.19 -9.02 -16.11
C GLY A 11 -0.18 -7.75 -15.25
N TRP A 12 0.03 -7.87 -13.94
CA TRP A 12 0.15 -6.71 -13.04
C TRP A 12 1.60 -6.24 -12.98
N ALA A 13 1.84 -4.94 -13.21
CA ALA A 13 3.13 -4.33 -12.98
C ALA A 13 3.24 -3.88 -11.52
N ILE A 14 3.69 -4.78 -10.64
CA ILE A 14 3.78 -4.55 -9.19
C ILE A 14 5.18 -4.04 -8.83
N PRO A 15 5.34 -3.02 -7.97
CA PRO A 15 6.65 -2.55 -7.53
C PRO A 15 7.46 -3.72 -6.96
N CYS A 16 8.69 -3.88 -7.43
CA CYS A 16 9.54 -4.94 -6.93
C CYS A 16 10.04 -4.58 -5.52
N ASN A 17 9.54 -5.30 -4.49
CA ASN A 17 9.93 -5.10 -3.09
C ASN A 17 11.44 -5.28 -2.85
N GLU A 18 12.11 -6.12 -3.65
CA GLU A 18 13.56 -6.38 -3.54
C GLU A 18 14.41 -5.40 -4.34
N CYS A 19 13.81 -4.64 -5.26
CA CYS A 19 14.51 -3.79 -6.23
C CYS A 19 14.68 -2.35 -5.72
N VAL A 20 15.08 -2.16 -4.46
CA VAL A 20 15.45 -0.85 -3.87
C VAL A 20 14.26 0.03 -3.43
N TYR A 21 13.00 -0.35 -3.68
CA TYR A 21 11.86 0.50 -3.36
C TYR A 21 11.15 0.16 -2.06
N ASN A 22 10.84 1.21 -1.31
CA ASN A 22 10.34 1.27 0.07
C ASN A 22 8.88 0.78 0.23
N TYR A 23 8.45 -0.25 -0.51
CA TYR A 23 7.09 -0.76 -0.47
C TYR A 23 7.02 -2.02 0.41
N GLU A 24 6.19 -1.97 1.45
CA GLU A 24 6.11 -3.03 2.47
C GLU A 24 5.01 -4.05 2.16
N GLY A 25 4.01 -3.67 1.37
CA GLY A 25 2.86 -4.53 1.07
C GLY A 25 2.06 -4.04 -0.13
N VAL A 26 1.53 -5.00 -0.91
CA VAL A 26 0.68 -4.73 -2.07
C VAL A 26 -0.64 -5.46 -1.94
N ARG A 27 -1.74 -4.77 -2.28
CA ARG A 27 -3.10 -5.32 -2.33
C ARG A 27 -3.75 -4.94 -3.66
N VAL A 28 -4.48 -5.86 -4.27
CA VAL A 28 -5.26 -5.62 -5.49
C VAL A 28 -6.71 -5.42 -5.09
N ALA A 29 -7.36 -4.38 -5.59
CA ALA A 29 -8.79 -4.13 -5.42
C ALA A 29 -9.31 -3.28 -6.58
N ASN A 30 -10.48 -3.63 -7.14
CA ASN A 30 -11.19 -2.87 -8.18
C ASN A 30 -10.29 -2.43 -9.36
N GLU A 31 -9.66 -3.41 -10.03
CA GLU A 31 -8.76 -3.22 -11.19
C GLU A 31 -7.53 -2.31 -10.93
N SER A 32 -7.31 -1.93 -9.68
CA SER A 32 -6.17 -1.17 -9.21
C SER A 32 -5.34 -2.03 -8.26
N PHE A 33 -4.09 -1.65 -8.06
CA PHE A 33 -3.31 -2.16 -6.95
C PHE A 33 -2.82 -1.01 -6.08
N TYR A 34 -2.67 -1.30 -4.80
CA TYR A 34 -2.31 -0.36 -3.76
C TYR A 34 -1.03 -0.83 -3.12
N ALA A 35 -0.05 0.05 -2.98
CA ALA A 35 1.24 -0.29 -2.38
C ALA A 35 1.48 0.60 -1.15
N LEU A 36 1.69 -0.05 -0.01
CA LEU A 36 2.08 0.60 1.24
C LEU A 36 3.54 1.04 1.14
N TYR A 37 3.81 2.32 1.36
CA TYR A 37 5.11 2.93 1.13
C TYR A 37 5.69 3.52 2.41
N SER A 38 6.85 3.02 2.84
CA SER A 38 7.59 3.46 4.03
C SER A 38 8.43 4.70 3.78
N GLY A 39 8.79 5.00 2.53
CA GLY A 39 9.71 6.09 2.19
C GLY A 39 11.15 5.89 2.70
N LYS A 40 11.44 4.73 3.30
CA LYS A 40 12.75 4.40 3.89
C LYS A 40 13.36 3.21 3.15
N PRO A 41 14.68 3.21 2.88
CA PRO A 41 15.34 2.07 2.27
C PRO A 41 15.08 0.79 3.08
N TYR A 42 14.79 -0.32 2.39
CA TYR A 42 14.44 -1.65 2.94
C TYR A 42 15.38 -2.18 4.06
N LYS A 43 16.58 -1.61 4.21
CA LYS A 43 17.58 -2.00 5.22
C LYS A 43 17.35 -1.39 6.62
N ARG A 44 16.22 -0.73 6.91
CA ARG A 44 15.89 -0.25 8.26
C ARG A 44 14.67 -0.99 8.78
N ASP A 45 14.75 -1.48 10.03
CA ASP A 45 13.71 -2.20 10.80
C ASP A 45 12.43 -1.37 11.08
N SER A 46 12.09 -0.40 10.24
CA SER A 46 10.94 0.49 10.41
C SER A 46 9.87 0.18 9.37
N TYR A 47 9.02 -0.80 9.70
CA TYR A 47 7.84 -1.18 8.92
C TYR A 47 6.68 -0.16 8.97
N ALA A 48 6.84 0.91 9.76
CA ALA A 48 5.88 2.00 9.88
C ALA A 48 5.82 2.86 8.61
N CYS A 49 4.65 2.91 8.00
CA CYS A 49 4.35 3.60 6.75
C CYS A 49 3.19 4.60 6.91
N GLN A 50 3.24 5.73 6.22
CA GLN A 50 2.17 6.76 6.22
C GLN A 50 1.52 6.96 4.86
N TYR A 51 1.95 6.22 3.84
CA TYR A 51 1.56 6.47 2.48
C TYR A 51 1.09 5.20 1.81
N ILE A 52 -0.05 5.27 1.12
CA ILE A 52 -0.50 4.21 0.21
C ILE A 52 -0.60 4.82 -1.19
N PHE A 53 0.05 4.20 -2.16
CA PHE A 53 -0.05 4.62 -3.56
C PHE A 53 -1.01 3.69 -4.30
N LYS A 54 -1.99 4.26 -4.99
CA LYS A 54 -2.87 3.55 -5.92
C LYS A 54 -2.26 3.58 -7.31
N PHE A 55 -2.27 2.46 -8.00
CA PHE A 55 -1.75 2.30 -9.34
C PHE A 55 -2.76 1.56 -10.23
N LYS A 56 -2.72 1.85 -11.53
CA LYS A 56 -3.38 1.03 -12.55
C LYS A 56 -2.65 -0.31 -12.69
N LYS A 57 -3.32 -1.29 -13.29
CA LYS A 57 -2.71 -2.59 -13.64
C LYS A 57 -1.36 -2.49 -14.37
N ASN A 58 -1.16 -1.47 -15.19
CA ASN A 58 0.08 -1.24 -15.94
C ASN A 58 1.19 -0.53 -15.13
N GLY A 59 1.00 -0.28 -13.83
CA GLY A 59 1.99 0.35 -12.96
C GLY A 59 1.96 1.89 -13.00
N GLN A 60 1.04 2.50 -13.75
CA GLN A 60 0.88 3.96 -13.73
C GLN A 60 0.29 4.39 -12.37
N PRO A 61 0.95 5.32 -11.63
CA PRO A 61 0.40 5.85 -10.38
C PRO A 61 -0.85 6.69 -10.68
N ILE A 62 -1.89 6.48 -9.88
CA ILE A 62 -3.17 7.20 -9.92
C ILE A 62 -3.23 8.22 -8.78
N GLU A 63 -2.95 7.75 -7.56
CA GLU A 63 -3.22 8.52 -6.35
C GLU A 63 -2.22 8.19 -5.25
N LYS A 64 -1.95 9.18 -4.39
CA LYS A 64 -1.22 9.01 -3.13
C LYS A 64 -2.15 9.34 -1.97
N LEU A 65 -2.49 8.32 -1.19
CA LEU A 65 -3.23 8.44 0.06
C LEU A 65 -2.24 8.75 1.19
N ILE A 66 -2.51 9.80 1.96
CA ILE A 66 -1.75 10.17 3.15
C ILE A 66 -2.57 9.76 4.37
N LEU A 67 -1.99 8.92 5.20
CA LEU A 67 -2.63 8.40 6.40
C LEU A 67 -2.42 9.35 7.59
N ASP A 68 -3.35 9.36 8.53
CA ASP A 68 -3.26 10.18 9.75
C ASP A 68 -2.26 9.63 10.78
N ARG A 69 -1.77 8.41 10.55
CA ARG A 69 -0.87 7.66 11.44
C ARG A 69 -0.04 6.65 10.68
N ASP A 70 0.99 6.16 11.37
CA ASP A 70 1.83 5.06 10.91
C ASP A 70 1.07 3.72 10.96
N ILE A 71 1.18 2.95 9.88
CA ILE A 71 0.64 1.59 9.77
C ILE A 71 1.70 0.62 9.28
N THR A 72 1.54 -0.67 9.57
CA THR A 72 2.41 -1.75 9.10
C THR A 72 1.75 -2.63 8.05
N ASP A 73 0.41 -2.66 8.01
CA ASP A 73 -0.32 -3.45 7.03
C ASP A 73 -1.72 -2.87 6.79
N PHE A 74 -2.35 -3.31 5.70
CA PHE A 74 -3.71 -2.97 5.33
C PHE A 74 -4.40 -4.08 4.52
N VAL A 75 -5.73 -4.09 4.57
CA VAL A 75 -6.59 -4.99 3.80
C VAL A 75 -7.83 -4.24 3.31
N PHE A 76 -8.33 -4.63 2.15
CA PHE A 76 -9.58 -4.13 1.61
C PHE A 76 -10.72 -5.11 1.88
N ASP A 77 -11.89 -4.55 2.14
CA ASP A 77 -13.16 -5.25 2.07
C ASP A 77 -13.88 -4.80 0.79
N ASP A 78 -13.84 -5.66 -0.21
CA ASP A 78 -14.43 -5.43 -1.53
C ASP A 78 -15.96 -5.29 -1.47
N LEU A 79 -16.63 -5.81 -0.43
CA LEU A 79 -18.09 -5.69 -0.27
C LEU A 79 -18.48 -4.29 0.21
N THR A 80 -17.72 -3.75 1.17
CA THR A 80 -18.09 -2.48 1.84
C THR A 80 -17.36 -1.26 1.29
N GLY A 81 -16.30 -1.46 0.50
CA GLY A 81 -15.47 -0.35 0.03
C GLY A 81 -14.43 0.11 1.06
N LEU A 82 -14.26 -0.62 2.16
CA LEU A 82 -13.49 -0.15 3.31
C LEU A 82 -12.05 -0.69 3.29
N MET A 83 -11.12 0.14 3.74
CA MET A 83 -9.74 -0.25 4.01
C MET A 83 -9.50 -0.29 5.51
N TYR A 84 -9.04 -1.43 5.99
CA TYR A 84 -8.64 -1.65 7.36
C TYR A 84 -7.13 -1.62 7.43
N THR A 85 -6.58 -0.95 8.44
CA THR A 85 -5.13 -0.77 8.60
C THR A 85 -4.69 -1.19 9.98
N ILE A 86 -3.46 -1.70 10.11
CA ILE A 86 -2.87 -2.12 11.37
C ILE A 86 -1.80 -1.11 11.77
N SER A 87 -1.92 -0.51 12.95
CA SER A 87 -0.93 0.41 13.51
C SER A 87 -0.12 -0.24 14.63
N PRO A 88 1.22 -0.15 14.60
CA PRO A 88 2.07 -0.74 15.63
C PRO A 88 2.12 0.10 16.92
N PHE A 89 1.62 1.35 16.90
CA PHE A 89 1.75 2.32 18.00
C PHE A 89 0.43 2.62 18.73
N SER A 90 -0.61 1.83 18.47
CA SER A 90 -1.90 2.07 19.09
C SER A 90 -2.05 1.22 20.36
N ASP A 91 -1.89 1.86 21.51
CA ASP A 91 -2.10 1.25 22.83
C ASP A 91 -3.55 0.78 23.07
N ASN A 92 -4.55 1.27 22.31
CA ASN A 92 -5.99 1.01 22.59
C ASN A 92 -6.87 0.58 21.39
N ALA A 93 -6.43 0.69 20.14
CA ALA A 93 -7.15 0.24 18.93
C ALA A 93 -6.19 -0.04 17.75
N PRO A 94 -5.60 -1.24 17.64
CA PRO A 94 -4.59 -1.54 16.61
C PRO A 94 -5.11 -1.42 15.18
N LEU A 95 -6.43 -1.29 15.01
CA LEU A 95 -7.11 -1.14 13.72
C LEU A 95 -7.60 0.30 13.53
N ALA A 96 -7.09 0.96 12.49
CA ALA A 96 -7.68 2.20 11.98
C ALA A 96 -8.47 1.91 10.69
N LEU A 97 -9.68 2.47 10.59
CA LEU A 97 -10.58 2.30 9.46
C LEU A 97 -10.51 3.52 8.55
N TYR A 98 -10.26 3.28 7.27
CA TYR A 98 -10.32 4.27 6.23
C TYR A 98 -11.40 3.90 5.23
N LYS A 99 -12.33 4.81 4.98
CA LYS A 99 -13.24 4.65 3.84
C LYS A 99 -12.50 5.09 2.59
N ILE A 100 -12.30 4.17 1.65
CA ILE A 100 -11.80 4.52 0.31
C ILE A 100 -13.01 4.57 -0.61
N ASN A 101 -13.18 5.69 -1.31
CA ASN A 101 -14.17 5.75 -2.36
C ASN A 101 -13.54 5.11 -3.61
N PHE A 102 -14.04 3.95 -3.97
CA PHE A 102 -13.75 3.35 -5.26
C PHE A 102 -14.61 4.06 -6.31
N GLU A 103 -14.03 5.03 -7.00
CA GLU A 103 -14.62 5.62 -8.22
C GLU A 103 -14.56 4.65 -9.40
#